data_AF-A0AAW5NZ26-F1
#
_entry.id   AF-A0AAW5NZ26-F1
#
_cell.length_a   1.000
_cell.length_b   1.000
_cell.length_c   1.000
_cell.angle_alpha   90.00
_cell.angle_beta   90.00
_cell.angle_gamma   90.00
#
_symmetry.space_group_name_H-M   'P 1'
#
loop_
_entity.id
_entity.type
_entity.pdbx_description
1 polymer ?
#
loop_
_entity_poly.entity_id
_entity_poly.type
_entity_poly.pdbx_seq_one_letter_code
_entity_poly.pdbx_strand_id
1 'polypeptide(L)' 'MKETIEQLDRKMEALLQNAKLQMEKGNKAAGLRARRISLDIEPLLKQFRKQSLAASQVKE' A
#
# COMPACT_ATOMS: atom_id res chain seq x y z
N MET A 1 6.55 -12.18 -4.78
CA MET A 1 7.11 -11.13 -3.92
C MET A 1 7.45 -9.87 -4.71
N LYS A 2 8.27 -9.95 -5.77
CA LYS A 2 8.60 -8.79 -6.63
C LYS A 2 7.37 -7.98 -7.08
N GLU A 3 6.40 -8.66 -7.69
CA GLU A 3 5.16 -8.01 -8.15
C GLU A 3 4.36 -7.37 -6.99
N THR A 4 4.24 -8.05 -5.85
CA THR A 4 3.57 -7.52 -4.66
C THR A 4 4.26 -6.26 -4.13
N ILE A 5 5.59 -6.23 -4.15
CA ILE A 5 6.38 -5.04 -3.77
C ILE A 5 6.14 -3.90 -4.77
N GLU A 6 6.19 -4.16 -6.08
CA GLU A 6 5.95 -3.12 -7.11
C GLU A 6 4.51 -2.57 -7.09
N GLN A 7 3.52 -3.39 -6.73
CA GLN A 7 2.14 -2.93 -6.52
C GLN A 7 2.00 -2.10 -5.24
N LEU A 8 2.66 -2.50 -4.16
CA LEU A 8 2.68 -1.76 -2.90
C LEU A 8 3.33 -0.39 -3.05
N ASP A 9 4.49 -0.32 -3.71
CA ASP A 9 5.25 0.93 -3.91
C ASP A 9 4.39 2.01 -4.60
N ARG A 10 3.80 1.66 -5.74
CA ARG A 10 2.89 2.54 -6.49
C ARG A 10 1.68 2.99 -5.68
N LYS A 11 1.04 2.07 -4.95
CA LYS A 11 -0.13 2.40 -4.13
C LYS A 11 0.25 3.25 -2.91
N MET A 12 1.40 3.01 -2.30
CA MET A 12 1.86 3.77 -1.13
C MET A 12 2.22 5.20 -1.51
N GLU A 13 2.86 5.42 -2.66
CA GLU A 13 3.08 6.75 -3.21
C GLU A 13 1.75 7.49 -3.43
N ALA A 14 0.80 6.84 -4.12
CA ALA A 14 -0.52 7.42 -4.38
C ALA A 14 -1.31 7.71 -3.09
N LEU A 15 -1.19 6.86 -2.07
CA LEU A 15 -1.78 7.07 -0.75
C LEU A 15 -1.22 8.34 -0.11
N LEU A 16 0.11 8.45 -0.02
CA LEU A 16 0.78 9.58 0.62
C LEU A 16 0.48 10.90 -0.10
N GLN A 17 0.51 10.91 -1.44
CA GLN A 17 0.17 12.10 -2.23
C GLN A 17 -1.26 12.58 -1.94
N ASN A 18 -2.24 11.68 -1.96
CA ASN A 18 -3.64 12.04 -1.71
C ASN A 18 -3.88 12.44 -0.24
N ALA A 19 -3.21 11.79 0.71
CA ALA A 19 -3.30 12.13 2.13
C ALA A 19 -2.73 13.52 2.42
N LYS A 20 -1.57 13.85 1.83
CA LYS A 20 -0.97 15.20 1.92
C LYS A 20 -1.91 16.26 1.35
N LEU A 21 -2.47 16.03 0.16
CA LEU A 21 -3.44 16.96 -0.44
C LEU A 21 -4.70 17.15 0.42
N GLN A 22 -5.19 16.10 1.08
CA GLN A 22 -6.29 16.22 2.04
C GLN A 22 -5.87 17.09 3.24
N MET A 23 -4.70 16.83 3.83
CA MET A 23 -4.21 17.51 5.03
C MET A 23 -3.90 18.98 4.76
N GLU A 24 -3.13 19.28 3.72
CA GLU A 24 -2.59 20.61 3.44
C GLU A 24 -3.63 21.53 2.78
N LYS A 25 -4.51 20.98 1.93
CA LYS A 25 -5.44 21.77 1.10
C LYS A 25 -6.90 21.54 1.44
N GLY A 26 -7.21 20.74 2.47
CA GLY A 26 -8.59 20.37 2.81
C GLY A 26 -9.31 19.59 1.70
N ASN A 27 -8.57 18.97 0.77
CA ASN A 27 -9.17 18.34 -0.42
C ASN A 27 -9.90 17.04 -0.05
N LYS A 28 -11.23 17.13 0.10
CA LYS A 28 -12.10 16.00 0.47
C LYS A 28 -12.05 14.84 -0.53
N ALA A 29 -11.96 15.13 -1.83
CA ALA A 29 -11.89 14.11 -2.88
C ALA A 29 -10.57 13.32 -2.82
N ALA A 30 -9.45 14.02 -2.58
CA ALA A 30 -8.17 13.36 -2.30
C ALA A 30 -8.27 12.46 -1.07
N GLY A 31 -8.95 12.91 -0.01
CA GLY A 31 -9.17 12.08 1.17
C GLY A 31 -10.00 10.83 0.92
N LEU A 32 -11.03 10.90 0.06
CA LEU A 32 -11.78 9.71 -0.35
C LEU A 32 -10.87 8.73 -1.12
N ARG A 33 -10.02 9.23 -2.03
CA ARG A 33 -9.06 8.40 -2.77
C ARG A 33 -8.05 7.75 -1.84
N ALA A 34 -7.48 8.49 -0.89
CA ALA A 34 -6.55 7.95 0.10
C ALA A 34 -7.17 6.79 0.89
N ARG A 35 -8.42 6.93 1.35
CA ARG A 35 -9.13 5.85 2.06
C ARG A 35 -9.38 4.61 1.19
N ARG A 36 -9.71 4.78 -0.09
CA ARG A 36 -9.85 3.65 -1.02
C ARG A 36 -8.53 2.94 -1.24
N ILE A 37 -7.45 3.70 -1.45
CA ILE A 37 -6.11 3.14 -1.64
C ILE A 37 -5.64 2.41 -0.37
N SER A 38 -5.95 2.92 0.84
CA SER A 38 -5.57 2.23 2.07
C SER A 38 -6.27 0.86 2.21
N LEU A 39 -7.53 0.75 1.76
CA LEU A 39 -8.24 -0.53 1.73
C LEU A 39 -7.61 -1.51 0.73
N ASP A 40 -7.13 -1.03 -0.41
CA ASP A 40 -6.42 -1.87 -1.40
C ASP A 40 -5.04 -2.34 -0.90
N ILE A 41 -4.36 -1.54 -0.08
CA ILE A 41 -3.02 -1.85 0.46
C ILE A 41 -3.08 -2.95 1.51
N GLU A 42 -4.11 -3.00 2.35
CA GLU A 42 -4.23 -3.98 3.44
C GLU A 42 -4.03 -5.45 3.00
N PRO A 43 -4.75 -5.98 1.98
CA PRO A 43 -4.55 -7.35 1.54
C PRO A 43 -3.15 -7.57 0.94
N LEU A 44 -2.57 -6.58 0.26
CA LEU A 44 -1.23 -6.66 -0.31
C LEU A 44 -0.15 -6.74 0.78
N LEU A 45 -0.30 -6.01 1.88
CA LEU A 45 0.61 -6.11 3.04
C LEU A 45 0.53 -7.50 3.69
N LYS A 46 -0.69 -8.06 3.82
CA LYS A 46 -0.86 -9.43 4.33
C LYS A 46 -0.23 -10.46 3.39
N GLN A 47 -0.40 -10.31 2.08
CA GLN A 47 0.23 -11.18 1.07
C GLN A 47 1.75 -11.08 1.12
N PHE A 48 2.30 -9.87 1.19
CA PHE A 48 3.73 -9.64 1.35
C PHE A 48 4.26 -10.35 2.59
N ARG A 49 3.60 -10.19 3.75
CA ARG A 49 3.99 -10.88 4.99
C ARG A 49 4.02 -12.39 4.82
N LYS A 50 2.99 -12.99 4.21
CA LYS A 50 2.94 -14.44 3.95
C LYS A 50 4.09 -14.89 3.04
N GLN A 51 4.32 -14.18 1.94
CA GLN A 51 5.41 -14.49 1.01
C GLN A 51 6.78 -14.35 1.67
N SER A 52 6.98 -13.33 2.52
CA SER A 52 8.22 -13.11 3.26
C SER A 52 8.50 -14.25 4.24
N LEU A 53 7.49 -14.70 4.98
CA LEU A 53 7.63 -15.82 5.90
C LEU A 53 7.94 -17.12 5.16
N ALA A 54 7.23 -17.39 4.05
CA ALA A 54 7.51 -18.56 3.22
C ALA A 54 8.96 -18.55 2.69
N ALA A 55 9.44 -17.42 2.18
CA ALA A 55 10.82 -17.29 1.73
C ALA A 55 11.85 -17.53 2.85
N SER A 56 11.55 -17.14 4.09
CA SER A 56 12.43 -17.42 5.25
C SER A 56 12.40 -18.88 5.74
N GLN A 57 11.37 -19.64 5.37
CA GLN A 57 11.21 -21.05 5.74
C GLN A 57 11.81 -22.01 4.71
N VAL A 58 12.04 -21.55 3.48
CA VAL A 58 12.86 -22.24 2.49
C VAL A 58 14.33 -22.09 2.92
N LYS A 59 14.75 -22.94 3.87
CA LYS A 59 16.16 -23.24 4.08
C LYS A 59 16.64 -24.10 2.92
N GLU A 60 17.88 -23.85 2.46
CA GLU A 60 18.64 -24.77 1.60
C GLU A 60 18.61 -26.21 2.13
#